data_AF-E4TKG0-F1
#
_entry.id   AF-E4TKG0-F1
#
_cell.length_a   1.000
_cell.length_b   1.000
_cell.length_c   1.000
_cell.angle_alpha   90.00
_cell.angle_beta   90.00
_cell.angle_gamma   90.00
#
_symmetry.space_group_name_H-M   'P 1'
#
loop_
_entity.id
_entity.type
_entity.pdbx_description
1 polymer ?
#
loop_
_entity_poly.entity_id
_entity_poly.type
_entity_poly.pdbx_seq_one_letter_code
_entity_poly.pdbx_strand_id
1 'polypeptide(L)'
;MNPKIQKHWARMEEGKAYYDALLQVFNDQQLNFHPDEGAWSMLDVMQHLFTSENISLQFMQNFDFNRKNEKVGLKSEVKTILLVNRLNSKKKYKAPKVLSEKKDSLNISHDAHEFSHQWENLRSEMFSFLDEFPEDKIGHFIFAHPAVGKLNILQTLQFFVAHMKHHQYQIESINHHKDFPK
;
A
#
# COMPACT_ATOMS: atom_id res chain seq x y z
N MET A 1 -7.43 8.65 -17.82
CA MET A 1 -7.86 7.99 -16.57
C MET A 1 -9.34 8.23 -16.31
N ASN A 2 -10.09 7.22 -15.84
CA ASN A 2 -11.48 7.41 -15.43
C ASN A 2 -11.60 8.36 -14.20
N PRO A 3 -12.60 9.27 -14.11
CA PRO A 3 -12.70 10.24 -13.02
C PRO A 3 -12.82 9.64 -11.61
N LYS A 4 -13.45 8.47 -11.46
CA LYS A 4 -13.55 7.79 -10.15
C LYS A 4 -12.19 7.24 -9.72
N ILE A 5 -11.43 6.69 -10.66
CA ILE A 5 -10.07 6.22 -10.42
C ILE A 5 -9.19 7.43 -10.08
N GLN A 6 -9.24 8.50 -10.89
CA GLN A 6 -8.47 9.73 -10.68
C GLN A 6 -8.68 10.32 -9.27
N LYS A 7 -9.92 10.35 -8.76
CA LYS A 7 -10.21 10.81 -7.40
C LYS A 7 -9.49 9.97 -6.33
N HIS A 8 -9.47 8.66 -6.49
CA HIS A 8 -8.81 7.77 -5.53
C HIS A 8 -7.29 7.78 -5.68
N TRP A 9 -6.81 7.91 -6.92
CA TRP A 9 -5.40 8.11 -7.23
C TRP A 9 -4.84 9.36 -6.55
N ALA A 10 -5.49 10.51 -6.70
CA ALA A 10 -5.04 11.76 -6.07
C ALA A 10 -4.88 11.62 -4.54
N ARG A 11 -5.78 10.90 -3.87
CA ARG A 11 -5.69 10.61 -2.43
C ARG A 11 -4.53 9.69 -2.07
N MET A 12 -4.19 8.76 -2.97
CA MET A 12 -3.03 7.89 -2.80
C MET A 12 -1.74 8.72 -2.92
N GLU A 13 -1.69 9.65 -3.87
CA GLU A 13 -0.55 10.57 -4.03
C GLU A 13 -0.36 11.49 -2.83
N GLU A 14 -1.46 12.06 -2.30
CA GLU A 14 -1.43 12.82 -1.05
C GLU A 14 -0.87 11.99 0.12
N GLY A 15 -1.25 10.71 0.19
CA GLY A 15 -0.73 9.77 1.19
C GLY A 15 0.75 9.45 0.98
N LYS A 16 1.18 9.26 -0.26
CA LYS A 16 2.57 8.95 -0.62
C LYS A 16 3.51 10.14 -0.36
N ALA A 17 3.06 11.36 -0.64
CA ALA A 17 3.82 12.59 -0.38
C ALA A 17 4.26 12.73 1.10
N TYR A 18 3.47 12.21 2.05
CA TYR A 18 3.89 12.13 3.45
C TYR A 18 5.17 11.31 3.61
N TYR A 19 5.24 10.12 3.00
CA TYR A 19 6.41 9.23 3.10
C TYR A 19 7.62 9.78 2.36
N ASP A 20 7.40 10.42 1.21
CA ASP A 20 8.48 11.09 0.48
C ASP A 20 9.12 12.19 1.30
N ALA A 21 8.31 12.98 2.01
CA ALA A 21 8.85 13.98 2.91
C ALA A 21 9.73 13.36 4.01
N LEU A 22 9.37 12.19 4.55
CA LEU A 22 10.21 11.50 5.55
C LEU A 22 11.54 11.04 4.96
N LEU A 23 11.54 10.47 3.76
CA LEU A 23 12.75 10.02 3.07
C LEU A 23 13.71 11.18 2.74
N GLN A 24 13.20 12.41 2.65
CA GLN A 24 14.01 13.61 2.43
C GLN A 24 14.50 14.27 3.74
N VAL A 25 13.71 14.16 4.82
CA VAL A 25 13.98 14.88 6.08
C VAL A 25 14.83 14.07 7.05
N PHE A 26 14.63 12.75 7.13
CA PHE A 26 15.33 11.88 8.08
C PHE A 26 16.59 11.29 7.45
N ASN A 27 17.65 11.16 8.25
CA ASN A 27 18.87 10.47 7.83
C ASN A 27 18.75 8.94 7.99
N ASP A 28 19.74 8.20 7.49
CA ASP A 28 19.73 6.73 7.53
C ASP A 28 19.63 6.15 8.94
N GLN A 29 20.26 6.78 9.94
CA GLN A 29 20.19 6.32 11.33
C GLN A 29 18.76 6.44 11.87
N GLN A 30 18.06 7.52 11.54
CA GLN A 30 16.68 7.77 11.94
C GLN A 30 15.70 6.87 11.19
N LEU A 31 15.87 6.70 9.88
CA LEU A 31 15.02 5.86 9.04
C LEU A 31 15.11 4.38 9.42
N ASN A 32 16.31 3.92 9.82
CA ASN A 32 16.58 2.55 10.24
C ASN A 32 16.50 2.36 11.77
N PHE A 33 16.01 3.34 12.53
CA PHE A 33 15.88 3.19 13.99
C PHE A 33 14.79 2.19 14.36
N HIS A 34 15.14 1.19 15.17
CA HIS A 34 14.21 0.23 15.76
C HIS A 34 13.93 0.57 17.24
N PRO A 35 12.67 0.86 17.62
CA PRO A 35 12.34 1.22 19.01
C PRO A 35 12.60 0.11 20.05
N ASP A 36 12.41 -1.14 19.66
CA ASP A 36 12.56 -2.33 20.49
C ASP A 36 13.13 -3.48 19.65
N GLU A 37 13.62 -4.54 20.31
CA GLU A 37 14.06 -5.77 19.65
C GLU A 37 12.92 -6.38 18.82
N GLY A 38 13.17 -6.56 17.51
CA GLY A 38 12.18 -7.10 16.57
C GLY A 38 11.04 -6.14 16.19
N ALA A 39 11.08 -4.87 16.62
CA ALA A 39 10.17 -3.84 16.12
C ALA A 39 10.51 -3.49 14.66
N TRP A 40 9.62 -2.74 14.01
CA TRP A 40 9.89 -2.17 12.67
C TRP A 40 10.48 -0.78 12.80
N SER A 41 11.44 -0.47 11.93
CA SER A 41 11.89 0.89 11.66
C SER A 41 10.92 1.65 10.77
N MET A 42 11.19 2.94 10.53
CA MET A 42 10.41 3.72 9.56
C MET A 42 10.55 3.15 8.16
N LEU A 43 11.78 2.76 7.78
CA LEU A 43 12.05 2.15 6.49
C LEU A 43 11.33 0.81 6.35
N ASP A 44 11.30 -0.03 7.39
CA ASP A 44 10.56 -1.31 7.36
C ASP A 44 9.06 -1.12 7.10
N VAL A 45 8.45 -0.09 7.74
CA VAL A 45 7.05 0.27 7.52
C VAL A 45 6.81 0.67 6.06
N MET A 46 7.70 1.49 5.51
CA MET A 46 7.64 1.94 4.12
C MET A 46 7.83 0.80 3.13
N GLN A 47 8.79 -0.09 3.36
CA GLN A 47 9.00 -1.29 2.55
C GLN A 47 7.79 -2.24 2.61
N HIS A 48 7.09 -2.34 3.74
CA HIS A 48 5.85 -3.12 3.85
C HIS A 48 4.73 -2.53 2.99
N LEU A 49 4.55 -1.21 2.98
CA LEU A 49 3.60 -0.53 2.11
C LEU A 49 3.93 -0.78 0.63
N PHE A 50 5.19 -0.55 0.25
CA PHE A 50 5.70 -0.85 -1.09
C PHE A 50 5.42 -2.30 -1.51
N THR A 51 5.74 -3.26 -0.63
CA THR A 51 5.53 -4.70 -0.89
C THR A 51 4.05 -5.00 -1.13
N SER A 52 3.17 -4.45 -0.29
CA SER A 52 1.72 -4.62 -0.42
C SER A 52 1.21 -4.08 -1.75
N GLU A 53 1.66 -2.90 -2.16
CA GLU A 53 1.25 -2.26 -3.42
C GLU A 53 1.81 -3.00 -4.63
N ASN A 54 3.09 -3.36 -4.63
CA ASN A 54 3.77 -4.03 -5.74
C ASN A 54 3.13 -5.39 -6.05
N ILE A 55 2.95 -6.24 -5.03
CA ILE A 55 2.32 -7.56 -5.22
C ILE A 55 0.87 -7.41 -5.70
N SER A 56 0.16 -6.39 -5.22
CA SER A 56 -1.21 -6.12 -5.65
C SER A 56 -1.23 -5.66 -7.11
N LEU A 57 -0.33 -4.77 -7.52
CA LEU A 57 -0.20 -4.33 -8.91
C LEU A 57 0.14 -5.50 -9.83
N GLN A 58 1.14 -6.30 -9.49
CA GLN A 58 1.49 -7.51 -10.24
C GLN A 58 0.30 -8.47 -10.38
N PHE A 59 -0.50 -8.65 -9.32
CA PHE A 59 -1.71 -9.45 -9.40
C PHE A 59 -2.71 -8.87 -10.42
N MET A 60 -2.94 -7.55 -10.36
CA MET A 60 -3.91 -6.87 -11.21
C MET A 60 -3.47 -6.81 -12.68
N GLN A 61 -2.17 -6.60 -12.95
CA GLN A 61 -1.61 -6.61 -14.30
C GLN A 61 -1.70 -7.99 -14.96
N ASN A 62 -1.54 -9.06 -14.17
CA ASN A 62 -1.67 -10.44 -14.65
C ASN A 62 -3.13 -10.94 -14.65
N PHE A 63 -4.11 -10.08 -14.35
CA PHE A 63 -5.50 -10.47 -14.28
C PHE A 63 -6.14 -10.55 -15.67
N ASP A 64 -6.65 -11.71 -16.05
CA ASP A 64 -7.34 -11.92 -17.32
C ASP A 64 -8.87 -11.85 -17.16
N PHE A 65 -9.45 -10.76 -17.65
CA PHE A 65 -10.91 -10.58 -17.67
C PHE A 65 -11.64 -11.55 -18.60
N ASN A 66 -10.98 -12.16 -19.61
CA ASN A 66 -11.61 -13.17 -20.45
C ASN A 66 -11.84 -14.47 -19.67
N ARG A 67 -10.89 -14.82 -18.81
CA ARG A 67 -11.00 -15.97 -17.91
C ARG A 67 -11.97 -15.71 -16.75
N LYS A 68 -12.02 -14.48 -16.24
CA LYS A 68 -12.88 -14.14 -15.09
C LYS A 68 -13.43 -12.72 -15.18
N ASN A 69 -14.72 -12.62 -15.49
CA ASN A 69 -15.43 -11.35 -15.63
C ASN A 69 -16.60 -11.26 -14.62
N GLU A 70 -16.29 -11.03 -13.34
CA GLU A 70 -17.28 -11.03 -12.26
C GLU A 70 -17.43 -9.63 -11.66
N LYS A 71 -18.64 -9.07 -11.65
CA LYS A 71 -18.94 -7.84 -10.90
C LYS A 71 -18.91 -8.10 -9.40
N VAL A 72 -18.25 -7.23 -8.64
CA VAL A 72 -18.33 -7.31 -7.18
C VAL A 72 -19.68 -6.79 -6.69
N GLY A 73 -20.33 -7.54 -5.82
CA GLY A 73 -21.62 -7.16 -5.24
C GLY A 73 -21.48 -6.33 -3.95
N LEU A 74 -22.62 -5.90 -3.40
CA LEU A 74 -22.72 -5.11 -2.16
C LEU A 74 -22.00 -5.73 -0.96
N LYS A 75 -21.91 -7.07 -0.90
CA LYS A 75 -21.15 -7.76 0.15
C LYS A 75 -19.66 -7.35 0.16
N SER A 76 -19.07 -7.10 -1.01
CA SER A 76 -17.69 -6.63 -1.10
C SER A 76 -17.56 -5.19 -0.59
N GLU A 77 -18.55 -4.34 -0.88
CA GLU A 77 -18.58 -2.96 -0.38
C GLU A 77 -18.59 -2.89 1.14
N VAL A 78 -19.48 -3.66 1.78
CA VAL A 78 -19.55 -3.74 3.25
C VAL A 78 -18.22 -4.21 3.85
N LYS A 79 -17.58 -5.22 3.23
CA LYS A 79 -16.27 -5.70 3.68
C LYS A 79 -15.17 -4.65 3.51
N THR A 80 -15.19 -3.89 2.42
CA THR A 80 -14.25 -2.79 2.18
C THR A 80 -14.42 -1.70 3.23
N ILE A 81 -15.65 -1.30 3.56
CA ILE A 81 -15.93 -0.33 4.63
C ILE A 81 -15.38 -0.84 5.97
N LEU A 82 -15.64 -2.11 6.32
CA LEU A 82 -15.12 -2.71 7.54
C LEU A 82 -13.58 -2.75 7.56
N LEU A 83 -12.93 -3.05 6.43
CA LEU A 83 -11.49 -3.01 6.28
C LEU A 83 -10.93 -1.61 6.51
N VAL A 84 -11.47 -0.61 5.83
CA VAL A 84 -11.05 0.79 5.97
C VAL A 84 -11.22 1.27 7.41
N ASN A 85 -12.35 0.98 8.05
CA ASN A 85 -12.59 1.33 9.45
C ASN A 85 -11.61 0.60 10.39
N ARG A 86 -11.30 -0.67 10.11
CA ARG A 86 -10.34 -1.44 10.88
C ARG A 86 -8.93 -0.85 10.78
N LEU A 87 -8.52 -0.44 9.58
CA LEU A 87 -7.22 0.21 9.33
C LEU A 87 -7.14 1.62 9.93
N ASN A 88 -8.26 2.35 10.01
CA ASN A 88 -8.31 3.64 10.71
C ASN A 88 -8.16 3.54 12.24
N SER A 89 -8.18 2.33 12.81
CA SER A 89 -7.91 2.13 14.24
C SER A 89 -6.40 2.05 14.53
N LYS A 90 -5.99 2.40 15.76
CA LYS A 90 -4.60 2.26 16.25
C LYS A 90 -4.20 0.82 16.63
N LYS A 91 -5.00 -0.18 16.24
CA LYS A 91 -4.75 -1.58 16.59
C LYS A 91 -3.67 -2.16 15.68
N LYS A 92 -2.70 -2.89 16.25
CA LYS A 92 -1.69 -3.62 15.49
C LYS A 92 -2.29 -4.86 14.83
N TYR A 93 -1.92 -5.13 13.58
CA TYR A 93 -2.35 -6.31 12.84
C TYR A 93 -1.14 -7.10 12.33
N LYS A 94 -1.24 -8.43 12.34
CA LYS A 94 -0.20 -9.28 11.75
C LYS A 94 -0.28 -9.19 10.23
N ALA A 95 0.87 -8.94 9.60
CA ALA A 95 0.98 -8.96 8.15
C ALA A 95 0.66 -10.37 7.61
N PRO A 96 -0.10 -10.47 6.50
CA PRO A 96 -0.35 -11.76 5.84
C PRO A 96 0.95 -12.44 5.37
N LYS A 97 1.03 -13.77 5.51
CA LYS A 97 2.20 -14.58 5.11
C LYS A 97 2.61 -14.41 3.64
N VAL A 98 1.63 -14.19 2.75
CA VAL A 98 1.88 -13.99 1.32
C VAL A 98 2.76 -12.77 1.05
N LEU A 99 2.75 -11.75 1.91
CA LEU A 99 3.67 -10.61 1.76
C LEU A 99 5.10 -11.03 2.08
N SER A 100 5.33 -11.73 3.19
CA SER A 100 6.67 -12.19 3.55
C SER A 100 7.24 -13.17 2.52
N GLU A 101 6.43 -14.10 2.01
CA GLU A 101 6.87 -15.10 1.01
C GLU A 101 7.29 -14.46 -0.33
N LYS A 102 6.68 -13.32 -0.68
CA LYS A 102 6.98 -12.61 -1.92
C LYS A 102 7.99 -11.47 -1.73
N LYS A 103 8.17 -10.95 -0.51
CA LYS A 103 9.09 -9.84 -0.21
C LYS A 103 10.50 -10.14 -0.73
N ASP A 104 10.97 -11.36 -0.51
CA ASP A 104 12.31 -11.80 -0.90
C ASP A 104 12.53 -11.77 -2.43
N SER A 105 11.46 -11.89 -3.22
CA SER A 105 11.53 -11.82 -4.69
C SER A 105 11.56 -10.41 -5.26
N LEU A 106 11.26 -9.38 -4.45
CA LEU A 106 11.11 -8.00 -4.92
C LEU A 106 12.42 -7.20 -4.92
N ASN A 107 13.53 -7.77 -4.42
CA ASN A 107 14.85 -7.11 -4.35
C ASN A 107 14.78 -5.68 -3.78
N ILE A 108 14.05 -5.51 -2.68
CA ILE A 108 13.82 -4.20 -2.05
C ILE A 108 15.13 -3.71 -1.42
N SER A 109 15.56 -2.49 -1.75
CA SER A 109 16.76 -1.92 -1.18
C SER A 109 16.55 -1.53 0.30
N HIS A 110 17.60 -1.73 1.09
CA HIS A 110 17.67 -1.24 2.47
C HIS A 110 18.33 0.14 2.54
N ASP A 111 18.86 0.64 1.42
CA ASP A 111 19.27 2.03 1.29
C ASP A 111 18.05 2.90 1.01
N ALA A 112 17.88 3.97 1.78
CA ALA A 112 16.68 4.81 1.71
C ALA A 112 16.57 5.55 0.37
N HIS A 113 17.70 5.97 -0.20
CA HIS A 113 17.72 6.70 -1.47
C HIS A 113 17.36 5.77 -2.63
N GLU A 114 17.99 4.59 -2.73
CA GLU A 114 17.63 3.57 -3.72
C GLU A 114 16.18 3.11 -3.57
N PHE A 115 15.73 2.89 -2.33
CA PHE A 115 14.35 2.52 -2.06
C PHE A 115 13.35 3.59 -2.52
N SER A 116 13.67 4.87 -2.35
CA SER A 116 12.86 5.98 -2.86
C SER A 116 12.65 5.84 -4.38
N HIS A 117 13.71 5.58 -5.14
CA HIS A 117 13.61 5.37 -6.59
C HIS A 117 12.77 4.14 -6.94
N GLN A 118 12.88 3.05 -6.18
CA GLN A 118 12.04 1.87 -6.37
C GLN A 118 10.56 2.20 -6.20
N TRP A 119 10.21 2.99 -5.17
CA TRP A 119 8.81 3.35 -4.93
C TRP A 119 8.27 4.30 -6.01
N GLU A 120 9.09 5.22 -6.52
CA GLU A 120 8.71 6.08 -7.65
C GLU A 120 8.49 5.30 -8.95
N ASN A 121 9.29 4.26 -9.19
CA ASN A 121 9.08 3.36 -10.33
C ASN A 121 7.75 2.61 -10.19
N LEU A 122 7.48 2.02 -9.01
CA LEU A 122 6.20 1.37 -8.72
C LEU A 122 5.03 2.36 -8.90
N ARG A 123 5.23 3.61 -8.51
CA ARG A 123 4.23 4.66 -8.65
C ARG A 123 3.90 4.93 -10.11
N SER A 124 4.93 5.06 -10.95
CA SER A 124 4.79 5.25 -12.39
C SER A 124 4.09 4.06 -13.07
N GLU A 125 4.45 2.83 -12.70
CA GLU A 125 3.79 1.63 -13.22
C GLU A 125 2.31 1.56 -12.82
N MET A 126 1.99 1.89 -11.57
CA MET A 126 0.62 1.94 -11.07
C MET A 126 -0.19 3.01 -11.81
N PHE A 127 0.40 4.19 -12.07
CA PHE A 127 -0.26 5.24 -12.83
C PHE A 127 -0.64 4.76 -14.22
N SER A 128 0.31 4.20 -14.98
CA SER A 128 0.07 3.69 -16.33
C SER A 128 -1.02 2.61 -16.34
N PHE A 129 -0.97 1.67 -15.39
CA PHE A 129 -2.01 0.63 -15.25
C PHE A 129 -3.40 1.22 -15.00
N LEU A 130 -3.50 2.24 -14.13
CA LEU A 130 -4.77 2.88 -13.78
C LEU A 130 -5.30 3.80 -14.89
N ASP A 131 -4.41 4.43 -15.66
CA ASP A 131 -4.76 5.33 -16.75
C ASP A 131 -5.42 4.57 -17.90
N GLU A 132 -4.90 3.37 -18.19
CA GLU A 132 -5.36 2.45 -19.23
C GLU A 132 -6.48 1.49 -18.75
N PHE A 133 -6.91 1.61 -17.48
CA PHE A 133 -7.87 0.66 -16.92
C PHE A 133 -9.24 0.72 -17.62
N PRO A 134 -9.80 -0.42 -18.09
CA PRO A 134 -11.01 -0.44 -18.88
C PRO A 134 -12.24 0.03 -18.09
N GLU A 135 -12.96 1.01 -18.65
CA GLU A 135 -14.07 1.68 -17.96
C GLU A 135 -15.24 0.73 -17.63
N ASP A 136 -15.52 -0.23 -18.51
CA ASP A 136 -16.56 -1.24 -18.26
C ASP A 136 -16.18 -2.22 -17.13
N LYS A 137 -14.90 -2.28 -16.74
CA LYS A 137 -14.38 -3.17 -15.68
C LYS A 137 -14.24 -2.53 -14.31
N ILE A 138 -14.56 -1.24 -14.14
CA ILE A 138 -14.40 -0.53 -12.85
C ILE A 138 -15.08 -1.25 -11.67
N GLY A 139 -16.27 -1.82 -11.90
CA GLY A 139 -17.02 -2.57 -10.88
C GLY A 139 -16.69 -4.06 -10.81
N HIS A 140 -15.70 -4.54 -11.56
CA HIS A 140 -15.37 -5.96 -11.65
C HIS A 140 -14.23 -6.32 -10.70
N PHE A 141 -14.23 -7.58 -10.26
CA PHE A 141 -13.15 -8.15 -9.47
C PHE A 141 -11.85 -8.06 -10.24
N ILE A 142 -10.84 -7.45 -9.61
CA ILE A 142 -9.49 -7.32 -10.16
C ILE A 142 -8.42 -7.73 -9.12
N PHE A 143 -8.76 -7.73 -7.83
CA PHE A 143 -7.79 -8.01 -6.77
C PHE A 143 -8.34 -8.92 -5.67
N ALA A 144 -7.61 -9.99 -5.34
CA ALA A 144 -7.94 -10.91 -4.25
C ALA A 144 -7.21 -10.50 -2.95
N HIS A 145 -7.83 -9.64 -2.16
CA HIS A 145 -7.26 -9.20 -0.89
C HIS A 145 -7.23 -10.36 0.13
N PRO A 146 -6.12 -10.58 0.86
CA PRO A 146 -5.95 -11.70 1.81
C PRO A 146 -6.97 -11.80 2.96
N ALA A 147 -7.73 -10.76 3.26
CA ALA A 147 -8.59 -10.66 4.44
C ALA A 147 -10.06 -10.50 4.07
N VAL A 148 -10.35 -9.65 3.08
CA VAL A 148 -11.72 -9.36 2.66
C VAL A 148 -12.14 -10.06 1.36
N GLY A 149 -11.18 -10.65 0.64
CA GLY A 149 -11.43 -11.38 -0.60
C GLY A 149 -11.49 -10.45 -1.80
N LYS A 150 -12.50 -10.65 -2.65
CA LYS A 150 -12.61 -10.00 -3.97
C LYS A 150 -12.88 -8.50 -3.86
N LEU A 151 -11.98 -7.69 -4.39
CA LEU A 151 -12.11 -6.25 -4.52
C LEU A 151 -12.13 -5.84 -6.00
N ASN A 152 -12.88 -4.77 -6.29
CA ASN A 152 -12.75 -4.04 -7.56
C ASN A 152 -11.66 -2.97 -7.47
N ILE A 153 -11.36 -2.29 -8.58
CA ILE A 153 -10.25 -1.33 -8.63
C ILE A 153 -10.42 -0.17 -7.66
N LEU A 154 -11.64 0.35 -7.49
CA LEU A 154 -11.90 1.47 -6.59
C LEU A 154 -11.71 1.05 -5.12
N GLN A 155 -12.18 -0.15 -4.77
CA GLN A 155 -12.02 -0.71 -3.42
C GLN A 155 -10.55 -1.03 -3.11
N THR A 156 -9.78 -1.49 -4.10
CA THR A 156 -8.33 -1.67 -3.95
C THR A 156 -7.63 -0.35 -3.65
N LEU A 157 -7.95 0.72 -4.38
CA LEU A 157 -7.37 2.06 -4.10
C LEU A 157 -7.81 2.61 -2.74
N GLN A 158 -9.07 2.39 -2.33
CA GLN A 158 -9.53 2.73 -0.98
C GLN A 158 -8.74 1.99 0.11
N PHE A 159 -8.45 0.70 -0.12
CA PHE A 159 -7.59 -0.07 0.76
C PHE A 159 -6.20 0.54 0.85
N PHE A 160 -5.54 0.86 -0.27
CA PHE A 160 -4.20 1.46 -0.24
C PHE A 160 -4.16 2.78 0.54
N VAL A 161 -5.11 3.69 0.29
CA VAL A 161 -5.20 4.97 1.02
C VAL A 161 -5.37 4.73 2.52
N ALA A 162 -6.27 3.82 2.91
CA ALA A 162 -6.49 3.50 4.32
C ALA A 162 -5.27 2.80 4.95
N HIS A 163 -4.53 2.00 4.19
CA HIS A 163 -3.35 1.27 4.64
C HIS A 163 -2.17 2.22 4.87
N MET A 164 -1.93 3.17 3.96
CA MET A 164 -0.99 4.27 4.18
C MET A 164 -1.36 5.04 5.45
N LYS A 165 -2.60 5.53 5.55
CA LYS A 165 -3.03 6.27 6.74
C LYS A 165 -2.85 5.48 8.05
N HIS A 166 -3.11 4.18 8.04
CA HIS A 166 -2.88 3.31 9.19
C HIS A 166 -1.41 3.35 9.64
N HIS A 167 -0.49 3.23 8.69
CA HIS A 167 0.94 3.17 8.96
C HIS A 167 1.57 4.53 9.29
N GLN A 168 0.92 5.65 8.99
CA GLN A 168 1.34 6.97 9.51
C GLN A 168 1.41 6.97 11.05
N TYR A 169 0.42 6.40 11.74
CA TYR A 169 0.46 6.29 13.20
C TYR A 169 1.64 5.47 13.72
N GLN A 170 2.07 4.46 12.97
CA GLN A 170 3.23 3.65 13.34
C GLN A 170 4.52 4.44 13.17
N ILE A 171 4.68 5.16 12.06
CA ILE A 171 5.79 6.09 11.85
C ILE A 171 5.85 7.14 12.95
N GLU A 172 4.71 7.79 13.26
CA GLU A 172 4.63 8.79 14.32
C GLU A 172 5.05 8.21 15.67
N SER A 173 4.63 6.98 15.99
CA SER A 173 5.03 6.29 17.21
C SER A 173 6.54 6.01 17.27
N ILE A 174 7.18 5.72 16.13
CA ILE A 174 8.64 5.50 16.04
C ILE A 174 9.36 6.84 16.21
N ASN A 175 8.91 7.90 15.53
CA ASN A 175 9.50 9.24 15.58
C ASN A 175 9.47 9.85 17.00
N HIS A 176 8.40 9.60 17.76
CA HIS A 176 8.25 10.10 19.13
C HIS A 176 8.80 9.14 20.19
N HIS A 177 9.52 8.09 19.79
CA HIS A 177 10.14 7.19 20.76
C HIS A 177 11.21 7.94 21.56
N LYS A 178 11.30 7.67 22.87
CA LYS A 178 12.23 8.37 23.78
C LYS A 178 13.70 8.24 23.38
N ASP A 179 14.04 7.15 22.70
CA ASP A 179 15.39 6.82 22.26
C ASP A 179 15.61 7.11 20.77
N PHE A 180 14.66 7.80 20.11
CA PHE A 180 14.79 8.16 18.70
C PHE A 180 16.01 9.07 18.48
N PRO A 181 16.86 8.80 17.46
CA PRO A 181 18.06 9.60 17.20
C PRO A 181 17.71 11.05 16.88
N LYS A 182 18.42 11.99 17.51
CA LYS A 182 18.25 13.44 17.33
C LYS A 182 19.09 13.96 16.17
#